data_AF-A0A7X7KMR7-F1
#
_entry.id   AF-A0A7X7KMR7-F1
#
_cell.length_a   1.000
_cell.length_b   1.000
_cell.length_c   1.000
_cell.angle_alpha   90.00
_cell.angle_beta   90.00
_cell.angle_gamma   90.00
#
_symmetry.space_group_name_H-M   'P 1'
#
loop_
_entity.id
_entity.type
_entity.pdbx_description
1 polymer ?
#
loop_
_entity_poly.entity_id
_entity_poly.type
_entity_poly.pdbx_seq_one_letter_code
_entity_poly.pdbx_strand_id
1 'polypeptide(L)'
;SVSPWCKVDQAVENARQAYVFSHKPSPAILAEDRFDAARAEADIRDRLAKSAGMPCEFIMKDISTVRGDVDRVIAWCTMAYRILTEG
;
A
#
# COMPACT_ATOMS: atom_id res chain seq x y z
N SER A 1 7.41 -9.75 -3.28
CA SER A 1 7.34 -8.73 -2.21
C SER A 1 7.83 -7.40 -2.75
N VAL A 2 7.01 -6.36 -2.67
CA VAL A 2 7.28 -5.01 -3.22
C VAL A 2 7.37 -4.04 -2.03
N SER A 3 8.60 -3.69 -1.64
CA SER A 3 8.86 -2.73 -0.55
C SER A 3 8.65 -1.29 -1.03
N PRO A 4 8.68 -0.28 -0.12
CA PRO A 4 8.57 1.13 -0.51
C PRO A 4 9.68 1.58 -1.47
N TRP A 5 10.81 0.88 -1.49
CA TRP A 5 12.01 1.21 -2.27
C TRP A 5 12.12 0.42 -3.58
N CYS A 6 11.15 -0.46 -3.85
CA CYS A 6 11.18 -1.32 -5.03
C CYS A 6 10.95 -0.50 -6.31
N LYS A 7 11.75 -0.76 -7.34
CA LYS A 7 11.49 -0.27 -8.70
C LYS A 7 10.42 -1.15 -9.34
N VAL A 8 9.16 -0.77 -9.15
CA VAL A 8 8.00 -1.60 -9.54
C VAL A 8 8.03 -1.94 -11.03
N ASP A 9 8.37 -0.99 -11.90
CA ASP A 9 8.41 -1.21 -13.35
C ASP A 9 9.38 -2.34 -13.74
N GLN A 10 10.57 -2.38 -13.13
CA GLN A 10 11.54 -3.47 -13.34
C GLN A 10 11.01 -4.79 -12.80
N ALA A 11 10.27 -4.77 -11.69
CA ALA A 11 9.66 -5.98 -11.15
C ALA A 11 8.59 -6.53 -12.10
N VAL A 12 7.77 -5.65 -12.71
CA VAL A 12 6.71 -6.04 -13.66
C VAL A 12 7.32 -6.77 -14.86
N GLU A 13 8.36 -6.19 -15.47
CA GLU A 13 9.02 -6.74 -16.66
C GLU A 13 9.56 -8.16 -16.43
N ASN A 14 10.10 -8.40 -15.23
CA ASN A 14 10.73 -9.66 -14.86
C ASN A 14 9.73 -10.72 -14.36
N ALA A 15 8.67 -10.33 -13.66
CA ALA A 15 7.75 -11.25 -13.00
C ALA A 15 6.66 -11.83 -13.91
N ARG A 16 6.26 -11.12 -14.98
CA ARG A 16 5.31 -11.56 -16.03
C ARG A 16 4.09 -12.35 -15.51
N GLN A 17 3.27 -11.73 -14.66
CA GLN A 17 2.03 -12.26 -14.05
C GLN A 17 2.10 -13.65 -13.36
N ALA A 18 3.27 -14.27 -13.26
CA ALA A 18 3.47 -15.55 -12.59
C ALA A 18 3.49 -15.43 -11.05
N TYR A 19 3.49 -14.20 -10.53
CA TYR A 19 3.63 -13.88 -9.12
C TYR A 19 2.62 -12.84 -8.66
N VAL A 20 2.27 -12.88 -7.38
CA VAL A 20 1.51 -11.82 -6.71
C VAL A 20 2.46 -10.74 -6.20
N PHE A 21 2.15 -9.49 -6.49
CA PHE A 21 2.84 -8.32 -5.96
C PHE A 21 2.31 -7.99 -4.57
N SER A 22 3.03 -8.47 -3.55
CA SER A 22 2.79 -8.09 -2.15
C SER A 22 3.36 -6.71 -1.85
N HIS A 23 2.56 -5.66 -2.03
CA HIS A 23 2.93 -4.29 -1.67
C HIS A 23 2.98 -4.13 -0.16
N LYS A 24 4.09 -3.54 0.32
CA LYS A 24 4.31 -3.20 1.72
C LYS A 24 4.63 -1.70 1.80
N PRO A 25 3.60 -0.83 1.81
CA PRO A 25 3.79 0.60 1.98
C PRO A 25 4.55 0.93 3.28
N SER A 26 5.11 2.13 3.33
CA SER A 26 5.78 2.60 4.55
C SER A 26 4.75 2.85 5.65
N PRO A 27 4.96 2.35 6.88
CA PRO A 27 4.06 2.64 8.01
C PRO A 27 4.19 4.09 8.51
N ALA A 28 5.15 4.87 8.00
CA ALA A 28 5.41 6.25 8.42
C ALA A 28 4.16 7.15 8.35
N ILE A 29 3.26 6.91 7.39
CA ILE A 29 1.99 7.63 7.24
C ILE A 29 1.10 7.55 8.50
N LEU A 30 1.25 6.49 9.30
CA LEU A 30 0.50 6.27 10.55
C LEU A 30 1.17 6.96 11.76
N ALA A 31 2.46 7.30 11.66
CA ALA A 31 3.28 7.91 12.73
C ALA A 31 3.27 9.44 12.76
N GLU A 32 2.67 10.08 11.78
CA GLU A 32 2.62 11.53 11.68
C GLU A 32 1.70 12.14 12.74
N ASP A 33 1.78 13.45 12.97
CA ASP A 33 0.93 14.11 13.96
C ASP A 33 -0.56 13.95 13.63
N ARG A 34 -0.90 13.90 12.33
CA ARG A 34 -2.25 13.60 11.82
C ARG A 34 -2.17 12.56 10.71
N PHE A 35 -3.13 11.64 10.68
CA PHE A 35 -3.26 10.68 9.58
C PHE A 35 -3.84 11.39 8.34
N ASP A 36 -3.02 11.47 7.30
CA ASP A 36 -3.37 12.07 6.01
C ASP A 36 -3.91 11.00 5.06
N ALA A 37 -5.23 10.79 5.11
CA ALA A 37 -5.91 9.78 4.30
C ALA A 37 -5.77 10.04 2.78
N ALA A 38 -5.73 11.31 2.35
CA ALA A 38 -5.61 11.65 0.94
C ALA A 38 -4.25 11.23 0.38
N ARG A 39 -3.16 11.46 1.12
CA ARG A 39 -1.83 10.98 0.72
C ARG A 39 -1.71 9.46 0.81
N ALA A 40 -2.32 8.83 1.82
CA ALA A 40 -2.37 7.37 1.91
C ALA A 40 -3.08 6.74 0.70
N GLU A 41 -4.21 7.32 0.27
CA GLU A 41 -4.94 6.91 -0.93
C GLU A 41 -4.10 7.10 -2.20
N ALA A 42 -3.44 8.25 -2.33
CA ALA A 42 -2.57 8.53 -3.48
C ALA A 42 -1.43 7.50 -3.61
N ASP A 43 -0.79 7.09 -2.51
CA ASP A 43 0.25 6.04 -2.51
C ASP A 43 -0.29 4.69 -2.99
N ILE A 44 -1.48 4.27 -2.53
CA ILE A 44 -2.08 3.00 -2.98
C ILE A 44 -2.42 3.04 -4.47
N ARG A 45 -3.02 4.14 -4.95
CA ARG A 45 -3.39 4.30 -6.37
C ARG A 45 -2.16 4.32 -7.28
N ASP A 46 -1.10 5.03 -6.87
CA ASP A 46 0.18 5.05 -7.61
C ASP A 46 0.81 3.66 -7.70
N ARG A 47 0.80 2.89 -6.59
CA ARG A 47 1.30 1.50 -6.57
C ARG A 47 0.50 0.59 -7.48
N LEU A 48 -0.83 0.70 -7.49
CA LEU A 48 -1.70 -0.06 -8.38
C LEU A 48 -1.40 0.26 -9.84
N ALA A 49 -1.31 1.55 -10.19
CA ALA A 49 -0.99 1.99 -11.55
C ALA A 49 0.36 1.43 -12.03
N LYS A 50 1.41 1.53 -11.19
CA LYS A 50 2.75 1.01 -11.48
C LYS A 50 2.81 -0.52 -11.56
N SER A 51 1.85 -1.21 -10.95
CA SER A 51 1.77 -2.67 -11.01
C SER A 51 1.28 -3.18 -12.36
N ALA A 52 0.81 -2.31 -13.26
CA ALA A 52 0.48 -2.64 -14.65
C ALA A 52 -0.37 -3.92 -14.81
N GLY A 53 -1.39 -4.08 -13.96
CA GLY A 53 -2.30 -5.23 -14.00
C GLY A 53 -1.74 -6.54 -13.44
N MET A 54 -0.60 -6.52 -12.75
CA MET A 54 -0.13 -7.65 -11.95
C MET A 54 -1.14 -7.97 -10.83
N PRO A 55 -1.36 -9.25 -10.49
CA PRO A 55 -2.08 -9.60 -9.27
C PRO A 55 -1.42 -8.94 -8.05
N CYS A 56 -2.18 -8.23 -7.23
CA CYS A 56 -1.65 -7.44 -6.11
C CYS A 56 -2.33 -7.79 -4.79
N GLU A 57 -1.56 -7.69 -3.71
CA GLU A 57 -2.07 -7.59 -2.35
C GLU A 57 -1.37 -6.41 -1.64
N PHE A 58 -2.05 -5.79 -0.68
CA PHE A 58 -1.51 -4.68 0.10
C PHE A 58 -1.47 -5.04 1.58
N ILE A 59 -0.29 -4.93 2.19
CA ILE A 59 -0.04 -5.32 3.57
C ILE A 59 0.60 -4.15 4.30
N MET A 60 -0.17 -3.51 5.19
CA MET A 60 0.38 -2.57 6.16
C MET A 60 1.04 -3.36 7.29
N LYS A 61 2.37 -3.35 7.33
CA LYS A 61 3.12 -3.97 8.43
C LYS A 61 3.39 -2.91 9.50
N ASP A 62 2.51 -2.85 10.48
CA ASP A 62 2.69 -1.99 11.63
C ASP A 62 2.14 -2.60 12.93
N ILE A 63 2.80 -2.30 14.06
CA ILE A 63 2.40 -2.70 15.41
C ILE A 63 2.44 -1.49 16.36
N SER A 64 3.41 -0.59 16.21
CA SER A 64 3.65 0.53 17.15
C SER A 64 3.73 1.91 16.49
N THR A 65 3.75 1.99 15.15
CA THR A 65 3.90 3.24 14.39
C THR A 65 2.58 4.03 14.33
N VAL A 66 1.47 3.49 14.86
CA VAL A 66 0.17 4.18 14.98
C VAL A 66 0.08 5.24 16.09
N ARG A 67 1.16 5.52 16.83
CA ARG A 67 1.18 6.46 17.98
C ARG A 67 0.13 6.17 19.07
N GLY A 68 -0.23 4.90 19.27
CA GLY A 68 -1.26 4.50 20.23
C GLY A 68 -2.70 4.71 19.75
N ASP A 69 -2.89 5.15 18.50
CA ASP A 69 -4.20 5.40 17.89
C ASP A 69 -4.50 4.33 16.82
N VAL A 70 -5.13 3.24 17.24
CA VAL A 70 -5.43 2.08 16.39
C VAL A 70 -6.42 2.42 15.26
N ASP A 71 -7.23 3.47 15.43
CA ASP A 71 -8.20 3.87 14.40
C ASP A 71 -7.50 4.30 13.11
N ARG A 72 -6.23 4.72 13.17
CA ARG A 72 -5.41 5.04 12.00
C ARG A 72 -5.19 3.83 11.08
N VAL A 73 -4.85 2.67 11.64
CA VAL A 73 -4.64 1.46 10.83
C VAL A 73 -5.97 0.90 10.33
N ILE A 74 -7.04 1.03 11.13
CA ILE A 74 -8.40 0.65 10.71
C ILE A 74 -8.84 1.51 9.53
N ALA A 75 -8.71 2.84 9.64
CA ALA A 75 -9.05 3.78 8.57
C ALA A 75 -8.23 3.50 7.30
N TRP A 76 -6.94 3.21 7.45
CA TRP A 76 -6.09 2.80 6.32
C TRP A 76 -6.61 1.52 5.65
N CYS A 77 -6.94 0.48 6.43
CA CYS A 77 -7.49 -0.78 5.90
C CYS A 77 -8.82 -0.58 5.18
N THR A 78 -9.76 0.19 5.76
CA THR A 78 -11.05 0.51 5.16
C THR A 78 -10.87 1.26 3.83
N MET A 79 -10.00 2.26 3.82
CA MET A 79 -9.66 3.02 2.62
C MET A 79 -9.03 2.12 1.54
N ALA A 80 -8.02 1.31 1.90
CA ALA A 80 -7.35 0.40 0.98
C ALA A 80 -8.33 -0.60 0.36
N TYR A 81 -9.20 -1.20 1.18
CA TYR A 81 -10.22 -2.13 0.71
C TYR A 81 -11.17 -1.48 -0.28
N ARG A 82 -11.68 -0.28 0.05
CA ARG A 82 -12.52 0.50 -0.86
C ARG A 82 -11.83 0.69 -2.21
N ILE A 83 -10.61 1.23 -2.24
CA ILE A 83 -9.84 1.48 -3.48
C ILE A 83 -9.67 0.21 -4.32
N LEU A 84 -9.39 -0.93 -3.69
CA LEU A 84 -9.17 -2.21 -4.39
C LEU A 84 -10.45 -2.84 -4.95
N THR A 85 -11.61 -2.42 -4.45
CA THR A 85 -12.93 -2.90 -4.88
C THR A 85 -13.67 -1.91 -5.80
N GLU A 86 -13.10 -0.72 -5.98
CA GLU A 86 -13.50 0.24 -7.01
C GLU A 86 -12.93 -0.24 -8.34
N GLY A 87 -13.81 -0.66 -9.27
CA GLY A 87 -13.49 -1.38 -10.50
C GLY A 87 -12.40 -0.78 -11.39
#